data_AF-A0A2M7R594-F1
#
_entry.id   AF-A0A2M7R594-F1
#
_cell.length_a   1.000
_cell.length_b   1.000
_cell.length_c   1.000
_cell.angle_alpha   90.00
_cell.angle_beta   90.00
_cell.angle_gamma   90.00
#
_symmetry.space_group_name_H-M   'P 1'
#
loop_
_entity.id
_entity.type
_entity.pdbx_description
1 polymer ?
#
loop_
_entity_poly.entity_id
_entity_poly.type
_entity_poly.pdbx_seq_one_letter_code
_entity_poly.pdbx_strand_id
1 'polypeptide(L)'
;MTDFIKAAQIILEEKGNPMSAFQITKEAIQKDIISTKGKTPERSMGARIYMDIKKKGDQSLFYKSEKGYFGLRKWKNNKFTDFSFKDAALKVLTENNKPLSFHEITNIALKKGYLKTEGKTPERSMGAQLYTDIKSQGDKSLFVQLGKNRFGLRSWNIDVIKEEILKKEKEETKEASLIRQRSIVGDPIQFEGLMYGPLNENGVIFLFSKIHKKLGIIIEAVQPSYPDAKARRKTPKGWEDVWIEFEYKSSSFKVHKHDPKECDIIVCWENDWKDCPIEVIELKEIIKKL
;
A
#
# COMPACT_ATOMS: atom_id res chain seq x y z
N MET A 1 -1.60 -32.94 -32.81
CA MET A 1 -2.81 -32.66 -31.99
C MET A 1 -2.53 -33.13 -30.57
N THR A 2 -2.63 -32.25 -29.59
CA THR A 2 -2.20 -32.52 -28.22
C THR A 2 -3.29 -33.24 -27.43
N ASP A 3 -2.94 -34.18 -26.55
CA ASP A 3 -3.92 -34.79 -25.64
C ASP A 3 -4.46 -33.75 -24.63
N PHE A 4 -5.70 -33.91 -24.18
CA PHE A 4 -6.40 -33.05 -23.24
C PHE A 4 -5.59 -32.78 -21.96
N ILE A 5 -4.87 -33.77 -21.43
CA ILE A 5 -4.01 -33.58 -20.25
C ILE A 5 -2.88 -32.59 -20.53
N LYS A 6 -2.18 -32.76 -21.65
CA LYS A 6 -1.06 -31.89 -22.03
C LYS A 6 -1.57 -30.49 -22.43
N ALA A 7 -2.73 -30.40 -23.05
CA ALA A 7 -3.40 -29.12 -23.31
C ALA A 7 -3.79 -28.40 -22.02
N ALA A 8 -4.35 -29.12 -21.04
CA ALA A 8 -4.66 -28.56 -19.73
C ALA A 8 -3.42 -28.05 -19.01
N GLN A 9 -2.30 -28.78 -19.09
CA GLN A 9 -1.03 -28.32 -18.54
C GLN A 9 -0.60 -27.01 -19.19
N ILE A 10 -0.53 -26.94 -20.52
CA ILE A 10 -0.08 -25.72 -21.24
C ILE A 10 -0.93 -24.51 -20.86
N ILE A 11 -2.27 -24.66 -20.89
CA ILE A 11 -3.17 -23.57 -20.54
C ILE A 11 -3.00 -23.14 -19.09
N LEU A 12 -2.92 -24.09 -18.15
CA LEU A 12 -2.74 -23.75 -16.74
C LEU A 12 -1.36 -23.13 -16.48
N GLU A 13 -0.30 -23.57 -17.15
CA GLU A 13 1.04 -22.99 -17.04
C GLU A 13 1.08 -21.56 -17.57
N GLU A 14 0.43 -21.30 -18.69
CA GLU A 14 0.36 -19.96 -19.29
C GLU A 14 -0.45 -19.00 -18.41
N LYS A 15 -1.60 -19.46 -17.89
CA LYS A 15 -2.52 -18.59 -17.13
C LYS A 15 -2.08 -18.40 -15.68
N GLY A 16 -1.35 -19.37 -15.10
CA GLY A 16 -0.77 -19.26 -13.76
C GLY A 16 -1.77 -19.33 -12.60
N ASN A 17 -3.04 -19.64 -12.85
CA ASN A 17 -4.09 -19.73 -11.83
C ASN A 17 -5.02 -20.94 -12.06
N PRO A 18 -5.73 -21.43 -11.02
CA PRO A 18 -6.73 -22.49 -11.18
C PRO A 18 -7.86 -22.05 -12.10
N MET A 19 -8.30 -22.96 -12.98
CA MET A 19 -9.35 -22.70 -13.98
C MET A 19 -10.36 -23.84 -14.02
N SER A 20 -11.59 -23.52 -14.43
CA SER A 20 -12.62 -24.53 -14.67
C SER A 20 -12.31 -25.33 -15.94
N ALA A 21 -12.80 -26.58 -16.01
CA ALA A 21 -12.66 -27.39 -17.23
C ALA A 21 -13.22 -26.69 -18.48
N PHE A 22 -14.28 -25.89 -18.32
CA PHE A 22 -14.84 -25.08 -19.40
C PHE A 22 -13.84 -24.03 -19.90
N GLN A 23 -13.26 -23.24 -19.00
CA GLN A 23 -12.28 -22.20 -19.36
C GLN A 23 -11.02 -22.80 -19.99
N ILE A 24 -10.51 -23.91 -19.43
CA ILE A 24 -9.33 -24.62 -19.97
C ILE A 24 -9.62 -25.10 -21.40
N THR A 25 -10.79 -25.69 -21.62
CA THR A 25 -11.17 -26.23 -22.94
C THR A 25 -11.38 -25.11 -23.96
N LYS A 26 -12.06 -24.04 -23.57
CA LYS A 26 -12.30 -22.88 -24.43
C LYS A 26 -10.99 -22.27 -24.92
N GLU A 27 -10.05 -22.03 -24.00
CA GLU A 27 -8.73 -21.48 -24.33
C GLU A 27 -7.90 -22.45 -25.19
N ALA A 28 -7.94 -23.75 -24.89
CA ALA A 28 -7.21 -24.76 -25.66
C ALA A 28 -7.72 -24.89 -27.11
N ILE A 29 -9.03 -24.72 -27.33
CA ILE A 29 -9.62 -24.69 -28.69
C ILE A 29 -9.28 -23.36 -29.37
N GLN A 30 -9.41 -22.24 -28.68
CA GLN A 30 -9.13 -20.91 -29.25
C GLN A 30 -7.67 -20.76 -29.71
N LYS A 31 -6.74 -21.47 -29.07
CA LYS A 31 -5.32 -21.50 -29.41
C LYS A 31 -4.93 -22.66 -30.34
N ASP A 32 -5.91 -23.39 -30.88
CA ASP A 32 -5.71 -24.56 -31.74
C ASP A 32 -4.81 -25.66 -31.11
N ILE A 33 -4.69 -25.69 -29.78
CA ILE A 33 -3.90 -26.69 -29.04
C ILE A 33 -4.59 -28.05 -29.10
N ILE A 34 -5.92 -28.04 -29.07
CA ILE A 34 -6.78 -29.22 -29.24
C ILE A 34 -7.86 -28.92 -30.27
N SER A 35 -8.32 -29.97 -30.93
CA SER A 35 -9.53 -29.96 -31.76
C SER A 35 -10.45 -31.08 -31.28
N THR A 36 -11.75 -30.81 -31.23
CA THR A 36 -12.72 -31.74 -30.67
C THR A 36 -13.92 -31.89 -31.59
N LYS A 37 -14.32 -33.15 -31.88
CA LYS A 37 -15.52 -33.48 -32.67
C LYS A 37 -16.78 -33.68 -31.81
N GLY A 38 -16.63 -33.77 -30.48
CA GLY A 38 -17.71 -34.05 -29.54
C GLY A 38 -18.50 -32.81 -29.13
N LYS A 39 -19.76 -33.01 -28.69
CA LYS A 39 -20.69 -31.92 -28.32
C LYS A 39 -20.34 -31.20 -27.01
N THR A 40 -19.61 -31.84 -26.09
CA THR A 40 -19.27 -31.29 -24.76
C THR A 40 -17.80 -31.55 -24.38
N PRO A 41 -16.85 -30.94 -25.10
CA PRO A 41 -15.42 -31.17 -24.89
C PRO A 41 -14.93 -30.80 -23.48
N GLU A 42 -15.60 -29.85 -22.80
CA GLU A 42 -15.30 -29.44 -21.43
C GLU A 42 -15.56 -30.53 -20.40
N ARG A 43 -16.59 -31.36 -20.61
CA ARG A 43 -16.83 -32.55 -19.76
C ARG A 43 -15.71 -33.56 -19.94
N SER A 44 -15.25 -33.76 -21.18
CA SER A 44 -14.13 -34.65 -21.48
C SER A 44 -12.82 -34.16 -20.87
N MET A 45 -12.53 -32.85 -20.95
CA MET A 45 -11.38 -32.22 -20.30
C MET A 45 -11.41 -32.45 -18.79
N GLY A 46 -12.53 -32.09 -18.14
CA GLY A 46 -12.68 -32.24 -16.69
C GLY A 46 -12.58 -33.70 -16.23
N ALA A 47 -13.21 -34.63 -16.95
CA ALA A 47 -13.15 -36.05 -16.63
C ALA A 47 -11.73 -36.61 -16.73
N ARG A 48 -10.96 -36.23 -17.76
CA ARG A 48 -9.57 -36.67 -17.92
C ARG A 48 -8.67 -36.14 -16.80
N ILE A 49 -8.76 -34.85 -16.48
CA ILE A 49 -7.98 -34.26 -15.36
C ILE A 49 -8.36 -34.93 -14.04
N TYR A 50 -9.67 -35.15 -13.79
CA TYR A 50 -10.13 -35.81 -12.58
C TYR A 50 -9.63 -37.26 -12.48
N MET A 51 -9.68 -38.02 -13.56
CA MET A 51 -9.17 -39.40 -13.59
C MET A 51 -7.66 -39.46 -13.40
N ASP A 52 -6.90 -38.49 -13.94
CA ASP A 52 -5.46 -38.37 -13.71
C ASP A 52 -5.15 -38.15 -12.22
N ILE A 53 -5.86 -37.22 -11.58
CA ILE A 53 -5.74 -36.96 -10.13
C ILE A 53 -6.12 -38.20 -9.32
N LYS A 54 -7.24 -38.86 -9.66
CA LYS A 54 -7.72 -40.05 -8.93
C LYS A 54 -6.74 -41.23 -9.06
N LYS A 55 -6.11 -41.41 -10.23
CA LYS A 55 -5.21 -42.53 -10.50
C LYS A 55 -3.80 -42.31 -9.92
N LYS A 56 -3.28 -41.08 -10.02
CA LYS A 56 -1.90 -40.75 -9.63
C LYS A 56 -1.79 -40.15 -8.23
N GLY A 57 -2.91 -39.78 -7.60
CA GLY A 57 -2.92 -39.16 -6.27
C GLY A 57 -2.00 -37.94 -6.23
N ASP A 58 -1.05 -37.95 -5.29
CA ASP A 58 -0.08 -36.87 -5.11
C ASP A 58 1.01 -36.77 -6.17
N GLN A 59 1.13 -37.76 -7.05
CA GLN A 59 2.02 -37.71 -8.21
C GLN A 59 1.38 -37.07 -9.44
N SER A 60 0.07 -36.78 -9.42
CA SER A 60 -0.57 -36.06 -10.52
C SER A 60 -0.01 -34.64 -10.64
N LEU A 61 0.22 -34.18 -11.88
CA LEU A 61 0.58 -32.78 -12.15
C LEU A 61 -0.52 -31.80 -11.74
N PHE A 62 -1.75 -32.28 -11.52
CA PHE A 62 -2.90 -31.46 -11.21
C PHE A 62 -3.36 -31.66 -9.77
N TYR A 63 -4.08 -30.66 -9.25
CA TYR A 63 -4.89 -30.77 -8.06
C TYR A 63 -6.27 -30.15 -8.32
N LYS A 64 -7.26 -30.61 -7.55
CA LYS A 64 -8.58 -29.99 -7.53
C LYS A 64 -8.57 -28.86 -6.50
N SER A 65 -8.81 -27.62 -6.97
CA SER A 65 -8.82 -26.44 -6.09
C SER A 65 -10.15 -26.29 -5.37
N GLU A 66 -11.23 -26.32 -6.14
CA GLU A 66 -12.61 -26.27 -5.65
C GLU A 66 -13.53 -27.01 -6.63
N LYS A 67 -14.85 -26.92 -6.46
CA LYS A 67 -15.81 -27.70 -7.26
C LYS A 67 -15.74 -27.32 -8.74
N GLY A 68 -15.08 -28.16 -9.54
CA GLY A 68 -14.96 -28.00 -10.99
C GLY A 68 -13.72 -27.24 -11.47
N TYR A 69 -12.85 -26.81 -10.55
CA TYR A 69 -11.63 -26.06 -10.84
C TYR A 69 -10.37 -26.90 -10.60
N PHE A 70 -9.42 -26.76 -11.51
CA PHE A 70 -8.17 -27.50 -11.54
C PHE A 70 -6.98 -26.55 -11.58
N GLY A 71 -5.92 -26.90 -10.86
CA GLY A 71 -4.64 -26.19 -10.89
C GLY A 71 -3.46 -27.16 -10.95
N LEU A 72 -2.25 -26.63 -11.09
CA LEU A 72 -1.03 -27.45 -11.15
C LEU A 72 -0.46 -27.70 -9.76
N ARG A 73 -0.07 -28.95 -9.47
CA ARG A 73 0.47 -29.37 -8.18
C ARG A 73 1.81 -28.72 -7.86
N LYS A 74 2.57 -28.25 -8.85
CA LYS A 74 3.73 -27.38 -8.62
C LYS A 74 3.37 -26.10 -7.87
N TRP A 75 2.11 -25.65 -7.94
CA TRP A 75 1.58 -24.56 -7.12
C TRP A 75 1.27 -24.96 -5.67
N LYS A 76 1.16 -26.26 -5.36
CA LYS A 76 1.05 -26.78 -3.98
C LYS A 76 2.41 -26.94 -3.30
N ASN A 77 3.47 -27.29 -4.05
CA ASN A 77 4.82 -27.48 -3.51
C ASN A 77 5.62 -26.17 -3.40
N ASN A 78 5.12 -25.08 -3.98
CA ASN A 78 5.37 -23.78 -3.42
C ASN A 78 4.52 -23.67 -2.15
N LYS A 79 5.16 -23.77 -0.97
CA LYS A 79 4.66 -23.16 0.27
C LYS A 79 3.95 -21.87 -0.15
N PHE A 80 2.66 -21.72 0.15
CA PHE A 80 1.84 -20.54 -0.18
C PHE A 80 2.72 -19.30 -0.34
N THR A 81 3.11 -19.00 -1.57
CA THR A 81 3.96 -17.85 -1.84
C THR A 81 3.10 -16.66 -1.54
N ASP A 82 3.54 -15.80 -0.63
CA ASP A 82 2.93 -14.51 -0.39
C ASP A 82 2.60 -13.90 -1.75
N PHE A 83 1.33 -13.53 -1.99
CA PHE A 83 0.96 -13.01 -3.30
C PHE A 83 1.86 -11.80 -3.57
N SER A 84 2.37 -11.67 -4.80
CA SER A 84 2.96 -10.39 -5.18
C SER A 84 1.89 -9.30 -5.02
N PHE A 85 2.30 -8.05 -4.84
CA PHE A 85 1.35 -6.94 -4.72
C PHE A 85 0.31 -6.92 -5.86
N LYS A 86 0.71 -7.28 -7.08
CA LYS A 86 -0.19 -7.36 -8.24
C LYS A 86 -1.18 -8.52 -8.13
N ASP A 87 -0.72 -9.70 -7.73
CA ASP A 87 -1.61 -10.86 -7.58
C ASP A 87 -2.59 -10.66 -6.42
N ALA A 88 -2.12 -10.05 -5.32
CA ALA A 88 -2.96 -9.65 -4.20
C ALA A 88 -4.03 -8.65 -4.65
N ALA A 89 -3.64 -7.62 -5.42
CA ALA A 89 -4.57 -6.64 -5.96
C ALA A 89 -5.61 -7.27 -6.89
N LEU A 90 -5.18 -8.14 -7.81
CA LEU A 90 -6.06 -8.86 -8.72
C LEU A 90 -7.10 -9.67 -7.94
N LYS A 91 -6.66 -10.40 -6.91
CA LYS A 91 -7.55 -11.22 -6.06
C LYS A 91 -8.54 -10.36 -5.28
N VAL A 92 -8.07 -9.29 -4.63
CA VAL A 92 -8.92 -8.39 -3.86
C VAL A 92 -9.98 -7.73 -4.75
N LEU A 93 -9.58 -7.19 -5.91
CA LEU A 93 -10.52 -6.54 -6.82
C LEU A 93 -11.53 -7.55 -7.37
N THR A 94 -11.09 -8.74 -7.77
CA THR A 94 -11.99 -9.82 -8.26
C THR A 94 -13.04 -10.18 -7.23
N GLU A 95 -12.67 -10.34 -5.95
CA GLU A 95 -13.60 -10.73 -4.89
C GLU A 95 -14.55 -9.61 -4.46
N ASN A 96 -14.12 -8.35 -4.51
CA ASN A 96 -14.95 -7.23 -4.09
C ASN A 96 -15.84 -6.68 -5.21
N ASN A 97 -15.50 -6.99 -6.47
CA ASN A 97 -16.25 -6.60 -7.68
C ASN A 97 -16.66 -5.13 -7.71
N LYS A 98 -15.79 -4.25 -7.21
CA LYS A 98 -15.98 -2.81 -7.20
C LYS A 98 -14.64 -2.08 -7.22
N PRO A 99 -14.60 -0.84 -7.70
CA PRO A 99 -13.41 0.01 -7.64
C PRO A 99 -12.96 0.24 -6.20
N LEU A 100 -11.67 0.07 -5.93
CA LEU A 100 -11.07 0.25 -4.60
C LEU A 100 -9.84 1.15 -4.68
N SER A 101 -9.56 1.88 -3.61
CA SER A 101 -8.29 2.60 -3.49
C SER A 101 -7.13 1.65 -3.21
N PHE A 102 -5.89 2.04 -3.56
CA PHE A 102 -4.73 1.19 -3.23
C PHE A 102 -4.57 0.93 -1.72
N HIS A 103 -5.03 1.86 -0.86
CA HIS A 103 -5.06 1.64 0.60
C HIS A 103 -6.06 0.54 0.98
N GLU A 104 -7.28 0.61 0.45
CA GLU A 104 -8.30 -0.42 0.69
C GLU A 104 -7.86 -1.79 0.14
N ILE A 105 -7.25 -1.82 -1.04
CA ILE A 105 -6.72 -3.05 -1.64
C ILE A 105 -5.67 -3.67 -0.72
N THR A 106 -4.72 -2.86 -0.23
CA THR A 106 -3.65 -3.33 0.67
C THR A 106 -4.22 -3.84 1.99
N ASN A 107 -5.12 -3.09 2.62
CA ASN A 107 -5.73 -3.48 3.89
C ASN A 107 -6.51 -4.80 3.78
N ILE A 108 -7.30 -4.97 2.72
CA ILE A 108 -8.03 -6.22 2.48
C ILE A 108 -7.05 -7.36 2.20
N ALA A 109 -6.01 -7.10 1.41
CA ALA A 109 -5.00 -8.10 1.09
C ALA A 109 -4.25 -8.60 2.34
N LEU A 110 -3.82 -7.70 3.22
CA LEU A 110 -3.19 -8.05 4.51
C LEU A 110 -4.17 -8.80 5.41
N LYS A 111 -5.39 -8.28 5.58
CA LYS A 111 -6.42 -8.88 6.45
C LYS A 111 -6.82 -10.29 6.02
N LYS A 112 -6.92 -10.53 4.71
CA LYS A 112 -7.26 -11.85 4.16
C LYS A 112 -6.04 -12.76 3.99
N GLY A 113 -4.85 -12.30 4.35
CA GLY A 113 -3.60 -13.06 4.21
C GLY A 113 -3.17 -13.28 2.76
N TYR A 114 -3.68 -12.48 1.82
CA TYR A 114 -3.23 -12.50 0.43
C TYR A 114 -1.87 -11.85 0.31
N LEU A 115 -1.61 -10.81 1.11
CA LEU A 115 -0.33 -10.13 1.12
C LEU A 115 0.31 -10.26 2.50
N LYS A 116 1.63 -10.46 2.54
CA LYS A 116 2.45 -10.26 3.74
C LYS A 116 3.59 -9.33 3.39
N THR A 117 3.92 -8.42 4.29
CA THR A 117 4.96 -7.41 4.05
C THR A 117 5.72 -7.14 5.34
N GLU A 118 7.04 -7.03 5.23
CA GLU A 118 7.90 -6.54 6.34
C GLU A 118 8.13 -5.02 6.27
N GLY A 119 7.81 -4.40 5.14
CA GLY A 119 8.01 -2.97 4.90
C GLY A 119 7.04 -2.09 5.70
N LYS A 120 7.50 -0.89 6.07
CA LYS A 120 6.74 0.07 6.89
C LYS A 120 5.50 0.68 6.19
N THR A 121 5.47 0.69 4.84
CA THR A 121 4.42 1.38 4.06
C THR A 121 3.93 0.55 2.85
N PRO A 122 3.30 -0.61 3.08
CA PRO A 122 2.88 -1.52 2.01
C PRO A 122 1.87 -0.89 1.03
N GLU A 123 1.10 0.10 1.45
CA GLU A 123 0.12 0.81 0.62
C GLU A 123 0.82 1.59 -0.49
N ARG A 124 1.96 2.22 -0.19
CA ARG A 124 2.78 2.93 -1.20
C ARG A 124 3.32 1.94 -2.23
N SER A 125 3.79 0.78 -1.78
CA SER A 125 4.26 -0.29 -2.66
C SER A 125 3.14 -0.83 -3.56
N MET A 126 1.96 -1.07 -2.99
CA MET A 126 0.77 -1.49 -3.76
C MET A 126 0.42 -0.48 -4.85
N GLY A 127 0.31 0.79 -4.49
CA GLY A 127 0.01 1.87 -5.44
C GLY A 127 1.06 1.96 -6.54
N ALA A 128 2.35 1.94 -6.18
CA ALA A 128 3.46 2.00 -7.15
C ALA A 128 3.42 0.84 -8.15
N GLN A 129 3.10 -0.37 -7.68
CA GLN A 129 2.99 -1.55 -8.55
C GLN A 129 1.82 -1.44 -9.54
N LEU A 130 0.66 -0.96 -9.08
CA LEU A 130 -0.51 -0.75 -9.93
C LEU A 130 -0.28 0.36 -10.97
N TYR A 131 0.26 1.51 -10.56
CA TYR A 131 0.56 2.61 -11.48
C TYR A 131 1.60 2.19 -12.53
N THR A 132 2.67 1.51 -12.11
CA THR A 132 3.72 1.06 -13.03
C THR A 132 3.20 0.02 -14.01
N ASP A 133 2.34 -0.90 -13.56
CA ASP A 133 1.71 -1.90 -14.43
C ASP A 133 0.84 -1.25 -15.50
N ILE A 134 -0.05 -0.34 -15.10
CA ILE A 134 -0.92 0.37 -16.03
C ILE A 134 -0.12 1.22 -17.01
N LYS A 135 0.91 1.93 -16.54
CA LYS A 135 1.75 2.78 -17.39
C LYS A 135 2.58 1.97 -18.39
N SER A 136 3.12 0.83 -17.96
CA SER A 136 3.99 -0.01 -18.80
C SER A 136 3.22 -0.89 -19.78
N GLN A 137 2.06 -1.41 -19.39
CA GLN A 137 1.29 -2.34 -20.21
C GLN A 137 0.12 -1.69 -20.95
N GLY A 138 -0.29 -0.48 -20.57
CA GLY A 138 -1.39 0.24 -21.20
C GLY A 138 -2.67 -0.61 -21.22
N ASP A 139 -3.21 -0.84 -22.42
CA ASP A 139 -4.44 -1.62 -22.61
C ASP A 139 -4.30 -3.12 -22.37
N LYS A 140 -3.07 -3.62 -22.21
CA LYS A 140 -2.81 -5.01 -21.83
C LYS A 140 -2.86 -5.24 -20.32
N SER A 141 -2.78 -4.16 -19.51
CA SER A 141 -2.89 -4.29 -18.05
C SER A 141 -4.27 -4.81 -17.66
N LEU A 142 -4.30 -5.77 -16.73
CA LEU A 142 -5.54 -6.22 -16.11
C LEU A 142 -6.20 -5.15 -15.26
N PHE A 143 -5.46 -4.11 -14.91
CA PHE A 143 -5.93 -3.00 -14.08
C PHE A 143 -6.25 -1.79 -14.94
N VAL A 144 -7.18 -0.99 -14.43
CA VAL A 144 -7.50 0.33 -14.97
C VAL A 144 -7.62 1.31 -13.82
N GLN A 145 -7.11 2.52 -14.01
CA GLN A 145 -7.33 3.61 -13.07
C GLN A 145 -8.68 4.26 -13.38
N LEU A 146 -9.52 4.37 -12.36
CA LEU A 146 -10.91 4.79 -12.48
C LEU A 146 -11.24 6.07 -11.68
N GLY A 147 -10.23 6.76 -11.18
CA GLY A 147 -10.36 7.95 -10.35
C GLY A 147 -9.04 8.27 -9.64
N LYS A 148 -9.04 9.24 -8.73
CA LYS A 148 -7.82 9.54 -7.96
C LYS A 148 -7.55 8.38 -7.00
N ASN A 149 -6.43 7.68 -7.20
CA ASN A 149 -6.02 6.52 -6.41
C ASN A 149 -6.98 5.31 -6.42
N ARG A 150 -8.01 5.27 -7.29
CA ARG A 150 -8.96 4.16 -7.41
C ARG A 150 -8.67 3.30 -8.63
N PHE A 151 -8.73 1.99 -8.41
CA PHE A 151 -8.39 0.97 -9.40
C PHE A 151 -9.51 -0.05 -9.52
N GLY A 152 -9.67 -0.60 -10.71
CA GLY A 152 -10.56 -1.71 -11.00
C GLY A 152 -9.96 -2.67 -12.02
N LEU A 153 -10.70 -3.70 -12.37
CA LEU A 153 -10.29 -4.66 -13.39
C LEU A 153 -10.78 -4.22 -14.76
N ARG A 154 -9.91 -4.36 -15.77
CA ARG A 154 -10.22 -4.06 -17.18
C ARG A 154 -11.31 -4.97 -17.75
N SER A 155 -11.54 -6.13 -17.13
CA SER A 155 -12.64 -7.03 -17.49
C SER A 155 -14.03 -6.51 -17.08
N TRP A 156 -14.11 -5.47 -16.24
CA TRP A 156 -15.38 -4.83 -15.89
C TRP A 156 -15.86 -3.92 -17.02
N ASN A 157 -17.15 -3.58 -17.09
CA ASN A 157 -17.63 -2.61 -18.08
C ASN A 157 -17.14 -1.20 -17.71
N ILE A 158 -15.93 -0.85 -18.19
CA ILE A 158 -15.11 0.26 -17.71
C ILE A 158 -15.77 1.61 -17.90
N ASP A 159 -16.43 1.84 -19.03
CA ASP A 159 -16.92 3.18 -19.39
C ASP A 159 -18.05 3.61 -18.47
N VAL A 160 -18.99 2.71 -18.18
CA VAL A 160 -20.07 2.94 -17.22
C VAL A 160 -19.52 3.20 -15.81
N ILE A 161 -18.54 2.39 -15.39
CA ILE A 161 -17.97 2.49 -14.04
C ILE A 161 -17.15 3.78 -13.87
N LYS A 162 -16.41 4.22 -14.90
CA LYS A 162 -15.66 5.48 -14.87
C LYS A 162 -16.60 6.68 -14.71
N GLU A 163 -17.69 6.72 -15.46
CA GLU A 163 -18.68 7.80 -15.36
C GLU A 163 -19.31 7.87 -13.97
N GLU A 164 -19.67 6.71 -13.41
CA GLU A 164 -20.24 6.62 -12.06
C GLU A 164 -19.26 7.07 -10.96
N ILE A 165 -17.99 6.68 -11.05
CA ILE A 165 -16.98 7.11 -10.07
C ILE A 165 -16.70 8.60 -10.21
N LEU A 166 -16.53 9.11 -11.43
CA LEU A 166 -16.29 10.54 -11.64
C LEU A 166 -17.46 11.38 -11.15
N LYS A 167 -18.70 10.89 -11.31
CA LYS A 167 -19.89 11.53 -10.77
C LYS A 167 -19.87 11.51 -9.24
N LYS A 168 -19.58 10.37 -8.63
CA LYS A 168 -19.52 10.20 -7.17
C LYS A 168 -18.40 11.01 -6.53
N GLU A 169 -17.21 11.04 -7.12
CA GLU A 169 -16.08 11.87 -6.65
C GLU A 169 -16.43 13.37 -6.74
N LYS A 170 -17.11 13.81 -7.80
CA LYS A 170 -17.60 15.19 -7.91
C LYS A 170 -18.66 15.51 -6.86
N GLU A 171 -19.59 14.59 -6.60
CA GLU A 171 -20.62 14.73 -5.57
C GLU A 171 -20.01 14.78 -4.16
N GLU A 172 -19.10 13.86 -3.83
CA GLU A 172 -18.36 13.84 -2.55
C GLU A 172 -17.51 15.12 -2.37
N THR A 173 -16.85 15.60 -3.43
CA THR A 173 -16.08 16.87 -3.38
C THR A 173 -17.00 18.07 -3.18
N LYS A 174 -18.19 18.05 -3.80
CA LYS A 174 -19.17 19.12 -3.65
C LYS A 174 -19.79 19.10 -2.25
N GLU A 175 -20.09 17.92 -1.70
CA GLU A 175 -20.58 17.77 -0.33
C GLU A 175 -19.52 18.14 0.71
N ALA A 176 -18.27 17.70 0.53
CA ALA A 176 -17.13 18.09 1.38
C ALA A 176 -16.84 19.60 1.32
N SER A 177 -17.07 20.26 0.18
CA SER A 177 -16.91 21.71 0.08
C SER A 177 -18.11 22.51 0.62
N LEU A 178 -19.31 21.90 0.66
CA LEU A 178 -20.50 22.46 1.30
C LEU A 178 -20.47 22.33 2.83
N ILE A 179 -19.80 21.31 3.36
CA ILE A 179 -19.44 21.26 4.79
C ILE A 179 -18.37 22.33 5.01
N ARG A 180 -18.75 23.50 5.52
CA ARG A 180 -17.79 24.48 6.05
C ARG A 180 -16.99 23.79 7.17
N GLN A 181 -15.84 23.22 6.82
CA GLN A 181 -14.89 22.72 7.81
C GLN A 181 -14.54 23.90 8.71
N ARG A 182 -14.95 23.82 9.97
CA ARG A 182 -14.54 24.81 10.96
C ARG A 182 -13.03 24.75 11.05
N SER A 183 -12.37 25.90 10.89
CA SER A 183 -10.93 25.99 11.10
C SER A 183 -10.66 25.72 12.57
N ILE A 184 -9.93 24.64 12.85
CA ILE A 184 -9.45 24.31 14.19
C ILE A 184 -8.04 24.90 14.31
N VAL A 185 -7.81 25.64 15.39
CA VAL A 185 -6.51 26.21 15.76
C VAL A 185 -6.11 25.68 17.13
N GLY A 186 -4.82 25.75 17.46
CA GLY A 186 -4.31 25.37 18.78
C GLY A 186 -4.65 26.37 19.87
N ASP A 187 -4.16 26.09 21.09
CA ASP A 187 -4.30 26.98 22.24
C ASP A 187 -3.76 28.39 21.91
N PRO A 188 -4.38 29.49 22.36
CA PRO A 188 -3.82 30.82 22.19
C PRO A 188 -2.44 30.95 22.85
N ILE A 189 -1.43 31.41 22.09
CA ILE A 189 -0.05 31.60 22.58
C ILE A 189 0.47 33.03 22.40
N GLN A 190 -0.03 33.77 21.40
CA GLN A 190 0.38 35.16 21.09
C GLN A 190 1.89 35.41 21.11
N PHE A 191 2.67 34.51 20.48
CA PHE A 191 4.13 34.53 20.54
C PHE A 191 4.73 34.90 19.17
N GLU A 192 5.51 35.99 19.10
CA GLU A 192 6.21 36.45 17.89
C GLU A 192 5.36 36.43 16.59
N GLY A 193 4.11 36.87 16.71
CA GLY A 193 3.16 36.93 15.59
C GLY A 193 2.42 35.62 15.30
N LEU A 194 2.62 34.55 16.08
CA LEU A 194 1.72 33.39 16.10
C LEU A 194 0.65 33.60 17.17
N MET A 195 -0.62 33.61 16.75
CA MET A 195 -1.74 33.71 17.68
C MET A 195 -2.03 32.39 18.40
N TYR A 196 -1.83 31.25 17.73
CA TYR A 196 -2.22 29.92 18.20
C TYR A 196 -1.04 28.95 18.16
N GLY A 197 -1.06 27.97 19.07
CA GLY A 197 -0.08 26.91 19.18
C GLY A 197 -0.15 25.90 18.02
N PRO A 198 0.93 25.13 17.81
CA PRO A 198 0.96 24.04 16.84
C PRO A 198 -0.15 23.00 17.05
N LEU A 199 -0.57 22.36 15.97
CA LEU A 199 -1.45 21.18 15.98
C LEU A 199 -0.79 19.92 15.39
N ASN A 200 0.45 20.03 14.89
CA ASN A 200 1.24 18.99 14.22
C ASN A 200 2.73 19.38 14.16
N GLU A 201 3.59 18.52 13.59
CA GLU A 201 5.04 18.76 13.52
C GLU A 201 5.39 20.02 12.71
N ASN A 202 4.69 20.29 11.60
CA ASN A 202 4.96 21.49 10.79
C ASN A 202 4.76 22.80 11.57
N GLY A 203 3.75 22.85 12.44
CA GLY A 203 3.56 23.97 13.34
C GLY A 203 4.70 24.11 14.36
N VAL A 204 5.25 23.00 14.84
CA VAL A 204 6.41 22.97 15.76
C VAL A 204 7.64 23.51 15.04
N ILE A 205 7.92 23.06 13.82
CA ILE A 205 9.03 23.54 12.99
C ILE A 205 8.93 25.05 12.78
N PHE A 206 7.73 25.54 12.42
CA PHE A 206 7.51 26.96 12.19
C PHE A 206 7.70 27.79 13.47
N LEU A 207 7.21 27.31 14.62
CA LEU A 207 7.44 27.98 15.90
C LEU A 207 8.93 27.97 16.29
N PHE A 208 9.61 26.83 16.13
CA PHE A 208 11.05 26.72 16.41
C PHE A 208 11.88 27.67 15.54
N SER A 209 11.50 27.86 14.27
CA SER A 209 12.16 28.81 13.34
C SER A 209 12.16 30.26 13.83
N LYS A 210 11.28 30.60 14.78
CA LYS A 210 11.22 31.93 15.40
C LYS A 210 12.09 32.04 16.63
N ILE A 211 12.24 30.96 17.40
CA ILE A 211 12.95 30.98 18.70
C ILE A 211 14.34 30.35 18.70
N HIS A 212 14.74 29.58 17.68
CA HIS A 212 15.98 28.80 17.71
C HIS A 212 17.21 29.64 18.05
N LYS A 213 17.30 30.89 17.55
CA LYS A 213 18.39 31.81 17.87
C LYS A 213 18.43 32.21 19.35
N LYS A 214 17.26 32.39 19.98
CA LYS A 214 17.14 32.68 21.42
C LYS A 214 17.61 31.49 22.27
N LEU A 215 17.48 30.28 21.74
CA LEU A 215 17.98 29.04 22.35
C LEU A 215 19.47 28.79 22.06
N GLY A 216 20.15 29.72 21.38
CA GLY A 216 21.56 29.55 21.01
C GLY A 216 21.76 28.47 19.94
N ILE A 217 20.74 28.20 19.11
CA ILE A 217 20.78 27.21 18.03
C ILE A 217 20.70 27.92 16.68
N ILE A 218 21.53 27.53 15.72
CA ILE A 218 21.49 27.97 14.33
C ILE A 218 21.17 26.77 13.44
N ILE A 219 20.05 26.81 12.73
CA ILE A 219 19.66 25.75 11.79
C ILE A 219 20.52 25.87 10.53
N GLU A 220 21.19 24.79 10.12
CA GLU A 220 22.00 24.73 8.90
C GLU A 220 21.17 24.16 7.73
N ALA A 221 20.40 23.10 7.98
CA ALA A 221 19.57 22.46 6.96
C ALA A 221 18.34 21.77 7.59
N VAL A 222 17.25 21.70 6.82
CA VAL A 222 16.06 20.87 7.10
C VAL A 222 15.90 19.89 5.95
N GLN A 223 15.61 18.63 6.23
CA GLN A 223 15.57 17.54 5.26
C GLN A 223 14.33 16.63 5.44
N PRO A 224 13.89 15.92 4.40
CA PRO A 224 12.77 14.98 4.50
C PRO A 224 13.11 13.64 5.16
N SER A 225 14.41 13.36 5.34
CA SER A 225 14.93 12.13 5.94
C SER A 225 15.24 12.36 7.41
N TYR A 226 15.03 11.34 8.22
CA TYR A 226 15.51 11.32 9.60
C TYR A 226 17.05 11.49 9.68
N PRO A 227 17.59 12.28 10.63
CA PRO A 227 16.88 13.28 11.45
C PRO A 227 16.47 14.51 10.65
N ASP A 228 15.36 15.14 11.02
CA ASP A 228 14.72 16.21 10.24
C ASP A 228 15.60 17.45 9.99
N ALA A 229 16.52 17.77 10.90
CA ALA A 229 17.39 18.94 10.74
C ALA A 229 18.79 18.77 11.30
N LYS A 230 19.71 19.48 10.64
CA LYS A 230 21.08 19.71 11.11
C LYS A 230 21.22 21.14 11.61
N ALA A 231 21.81 21.32 12.78
CA ALA A 231 22.01 22.62 13.39
C ALA A 231 23.34 22.72 14.14
N ARG A 232 23.64 23.94 14.60
CA ARG A 232 24.76 24.25 15.50
C ARG A 232 24.23 24.81 16.81
N ARG A 233 24.69 24.30 17.94
CA ARG A 233 24.36 24.80 19.29
C ARG A 233 25.55 25.54 19.90
N LYS A 234 25.29 26.68 20.51
CA LYS A 234 26.29 27.48 21.22
C LYS A 234 26.64 26.83 22.56
N THR A 235 27.93 26.66 22.81
CA THR A 235 28.50 26.16 24.07
C THR A 235 29.54 27.15 24.61
N PRO A 236 30.04 26.99 25.86
CA PRO A 236 31.14 27.82 26.36
C PRO A 236 32.43 27.73 25.53
N LYS A 237 32.64 26.64 24.79
CA LYS A 237 33.85 26.40 23.97
C LYS A 237 33.70 26.80 22.51
N GLY A 238 32.50 27.21 22.06
CA GLY A 238 32.24 27.54 20.66
C GLY A 238 30.88 27.05 20.18
N TRP A 239 30.83 26.45 18.99
CA TRP A 239 29.62 25.90 18.39
C TRP A 239 29.84 24.42 18.09
N GLU A 240 28.92 23.57 18.54
CA GLU A 240 28.91 22.12 18.26
C GLU A 240 27.79 21.79 17.29
N ASP A 241 27.96 20.76 16.46
CA ASP A 241 26.87 20.20 15.65
C ASP A 241 25.87 19.43 16.51
N VAL A 242 24.60 19.54 16.14
CA VAL A 242 23.49 18.79 16.73
C VAL A 242 22.50 18.39 15.64
N TRP A 243 21.98 17.18 15.74
CA TRP A 243 20.89 16.66 14.93
C TRP A 243 19.57 16.74 15.68
N ILE A 244 18.56 17.30 15.01
CA ILE A 244 17.26 17.60 15.60
C ILE A 244 16.19 16.77 14.89
N GLU A 245 15.33 16.13 15.68
CA GLU A 245 14.05 15.59 15.22
C GLU A 245 12.89 16.47 15.70
N PHE A 246 11.95 16.78 14.80
CA PHE A 246 10.77 17.57 15.15
C PHE A 246 9.56 16.67 15.33
N GLU A 247 8.92 16.78 16.48
CA GLU A 247 7.74 15.97 16.79
C GLU A 247 6.63 16.83 17.39
N TYR A 248 5.37 16.44 17.21
CA TYR A 248 4.30 17.12 17.97
C TYR A 248 4.36 16.75 19.46
N LYS A 249 4.57 15.45 19.75
CA LYS A 249 4.75 14.90 21.10
C LYS A 249 6.07 14.15 21.14
N SER A 250 6.84 14.26 22.23
CA SER A 250 8.13 13.55 22.33
C SER A 250 7.99 12.02 22.22
N SER A 251 6.86 11.43 22.64
CA SER A 251 6.58 10.01 22.46
C SER A 251 6.44 9.55 21.01
N SER A 252 6.13 10.44 20.06
CA SER A 252 6.05 10.13 18.62
C SER A 252 7.36 9.57 18.07
N PHE A 253 8.49 10.04 18.60
CA PHE A 253 9.83 9.53 18.25
C PHE A 253 9.93 8.00 18.42
N LYS A 254 9.34 7.45 19.50
CA LYS A 254 9.29 6.00 19.72
C LYS A 254 8.41 5.30 18.70
N VAL A 255 7.26 5.89 18.39
CA VAL A 255 6.25 5.32 17.48
C VAL A 255 6.84 5.16 16.09
N HIS A 256 7.62 6.14 15.64
CA HIS A 256 8.30 6.13 14.36
C HIS A 256 9.52 5.17 14.29
N LYS A 257 9.98 4.68 15.45
CA LYS A 257 11.14 3.77 15.62
C LYS A 257 12.44 4.39 15.11
N HIS A 258 12.67 5.65 15.46
CA HIS A 258 13.94 6.34 15.20
C HIS A 258 15.05 5.82 16.12
N ASP A 259 16.29 5.80 15.63
CA ASP A 259 17.46 5.39 16.42
C ASP A 259 17.97 6.57 17.25
N PRO A 260 17.89 6.54 18.59
CA PRO A 260 18.37 7.62 19.46
C PRO A 260 19.85 7.98 19.29
N LYS A 261 20.67 7.12 18.66
CA LYS A 261 22.10 7.39 18.46
C LYS A 261 22.38 8.34 17.30
N GLU A 262 21.42 8.55 16.41
CA GLU A 262 21.56 9.43 15.25
C GLU A 262 20.94 10.82 15.47
N CYS A 263 20.36 11.08 16.64
CA CYS A 263 19.67 12.32 16.99
C CYS A 263 20.11 12.81 18.37
N ASP A 264 20.44 14.09 18.48
CA ASP A 264 20.92 14.70 19.72
C ASP A 264 19.80 15.38 20.50
N ILE A 265 18.79 15.90 19.81
CA ILE A 265 17.73 16.73 20.39
C ILE A 265 16.37 16.41 19.74
N ILE A 266 15.35 16.19 20.55
CA ILE A 266 13.95 16.24 20.11
C ILE A 266 13.40 17.63 20.40
N VAL A 267 12.88 18.32 19.38
CA VAL A 267 12.13 19.56 19.56
C VAL A 267 10.64 19.24 19.40
N CYS A 268 9.84 19.46 20.44
CA CYS A 268 8.42 19.11 20.41
C CYS A 268 7.49 20.16 21.02
N TRP A 269 6.19 20.08 20.70
CA TRP A 269 5.18 20.92 21.37
C TRP A 269 4.96 20.48 22.81
N GLU A 270 4.72 19.20 23.04
CA GLU A 270 4.43 18.62 24.36
C GLU A 270 5.39 17.48 24.69
N ASN A 271 6.01 17.52 25.87
CA ASN A 271 6.89 16.44 26.33
C ASN A 271 6.13 15.43 27.20
N ASP A 272 5.63 14.35 26.59
CA ASP A 272 4.91 13.27 27.26
C ASP A 272 5.77 12.02 27.55
N TRP A 273 7.03 12.02 27.12
CA TRP A 273 8.01 10.98 27.40
C TRP A 273 9.07 11.43 28.41
N LYS A 274 8.78 11.25 29.70
CA LYS A 274 9.66 11.68 30.81
C LYS A 274 11.01 10.98 30.84
N ASP A 275 11.04 9.68 30.58
CA ASP A 275 12.26 8.87 30.57
C ASP A 275 12.93 8.84 29.19
N CYS A 276 12.95 9.99 28.49
CA CYS A 276 13.57 10.10 27.17
C CYS A 276 15.09 10.03 27.30
N PRO A 277 15.78 9.15 26.55
CA PRO A 277 17.24 9.06 26.59
C PRO A 277 17.92 10.18 25.80
N ILE A 278 17.16 10.97 25.05
CA ILE A 278 17.62 12.11 24.25
C ILE A 278 17.17 13.39 24.95
N GLU A 279 17.91 14.48 24.77
CA GLU A 279 17.48 15.80 25.21
C GLU A 279 16.17 16.21 24.53
N VAL A 280 15.22 16.74 25.31
CA VAL A 280 13.93 17.21 24.80
C VAL A 280 13.76 18.71 25.06
N ILE A 281 13.54 19.47 23.98
CA ILE A 281 13.20 20.88 24.00
C ILE A 281 11.69 21.01 23.81
N GLU A 282 10.97 21.23 24.92
CA GLU A 282 9.52 21.42 24.93
C GLU A 282 9.13 22.89 24.66
N LEU A 283 8.61 23.16 23.47
CA LEU A 283 8.29 24.52 23.05
C LEU A 283 7.18 25.15 23.88
N LYS A 284 6.17 24.37 24.30
CA LYS A 284 5.03 24.88 25.09
C LYS A 284 5.45 25.51 26.41
N GLU A 285 6.48 24.97 27.06
CA GLU A 285 7.02 25.52 28.30
C GLU A 285 8.11 26.57 28.06
N ILE A 286 8.88 26.46 26.98
CA ILE A 286 9.91 27.44 26.64
C ILE A 286 9.30 28.80 26.30
N ILE A 287 8.26 28.85 25.49
CA ILE A 287 7.66 30.14 25.08
C ILE A 287 7.03 30.90 26.25
N LYS A 288 6.65 30.21 27.34
CA LYS A 288 6.15 30.86 28.56
C LYS A 288 7.24 31.57 29.35
N LYS A 289 8.51 31.22 29.10
CA LYS A 289 9.69 31.75 29.79
C LYS A 289 10.42 32.84 29.01
N LEU A 290 10.03 33.06 27.74
CA LEU A 290 10.63 34.02 26.81
C LEU A 290 9.74 35.24 26.63
#